data_AF-A0AAW5MWI6-F1
#
_entry.id   AF-A0AAW5MWI6-F1
#
_cell.length_a   1.000
_cell.length_b   1.000
_cell.length_c   1.000
_cell.angle_alpha   90.00
_cell.angle_beta   90.00
_cell.angle_gamma   90.00
#
_symmetry.space_group_name_H-M   'P 1'
#
loop_
_entity.id
_entity.type
_entity.pdbx_description
1 polymer ?
#
loop_
_entity_poly.entity_id
_entity_poly.type
_entity_poly.pdbx_seq_one_letter_code
_entity_poly.pdbx_strand_id
1 'polypeptide(L)' 'ADGTNLQDGEPLGQGIKAEQWATGLKYDANNIYLAAYYGETRNATPITGGFANNTLDILLVAQYQFDFGLRPSIAY' A
#
# COMPACT_ATOMS: atom_id res chain seq x y z
N ALA A 1 -8.86 -19.15 -21.50
CA ALA A 1 -7.47 -18.77 -21.82
C ALA A 1 -6.86 -18.29 -20.52
N ASP A 2 -6.01 -19.11 -19.91
CA ASP A 2 -5.48 -18.90 -18.57
C ASP A 2 -4.13 -18.19 -18.67
N GLY A 3 -4.00 -17.04 -17.99
CA GLY A 3 -2.99 -16.02 -18.24
C GLY A 3 -1.76 -16.06 -17.34
N THR A 4 -1.28 -17.24 -16.93
CA THR A 4 -0.29 -17.36 -15.83
C THR A 4 1.15 -17.67 -16.24
N ASN A 5 1.51 -17.67 -17.53
CA ASN A 5 2.79 -18.26 -17.98
C ASN A 5 3.92 -17.29 -18.35
N LEU A 6 3.99 -16.07 -17.80
CA LEU A 6 5.06 -15.10 -18.15
C LEU A 6 5.83 -14.52 -16.95
N GLN A 7 5.90 -15.23 -15.81
CA GLN A 7 6.70 -14.79 -14.65
C GLN A 7 8.05 -15.51 -14.51
N ASP A 8 8.50 -16.21 -15.55
CA ASP A 8 9.67 -17.12 -15.47
C ASP A 8 11.00 -16.49 -15.98
N GLY A 9 11.01 -15.18 -16.23
CA GLY A 9 12.12 -14.51 -16.92
C GLY A 9 12.80 -13.34 -16.19
N GLU A 10 12.18 -12.80 -15.14
CA GLU A 10 12.76 -11.64 -14.42
C GLU A 10 13.60 -12.13 -13.22
N PRO A 11 14.84 -11.62 -13.05
CA PRO A 11 15.72 -12.02 -11.94
C PRO A 11 15.17 -11.63 -10.56
N LEU A 12 14.13 -10.79 -10.50
CA LEU A 12 13.45 -10.31 -9.30
C LEU A 12 11.94 -10.59 -9.42
N GLY A 13 11.35 -11.32 -8.47
CA GLY A 13 9.92 -11.66 -8.46
C GLY A 13 9.57 -13.06 -9.00
N GLN A 14 10.32 -14.09 -8.62
CA GLN A 14 10.25 -15.46 -9.17
C GLN A 14 9.04 -16.30 -8.68
N GLY A 15 7.96 -15.67 -8.22
CA GLY A 15 6.80 -16.40 -7.69
C GLY A 15 5.74 -16.67 -8.76
N ILE A 16 5.22 -17.89 -8.83
CA ILE A 16 4.09 -18.25 -9.73
C ILE A 16 2.78 -17.52 -9.33
N LYS A 17 2.73 -16.95 -8.12
CA LYS A 17 1.57 -16.26 -7.57
C LYS A 17 1.95 -14.91 -6.97
N ALA A 18 1.15 -13.91 -7.31
CA ALA A 18 1.15 -12.60 -6.67
C ALA A 18 0.09 -12.60 -5.55
N GLU A 19 0.49 -12.15 -4.37
CA GLU A 19 -0.40 -12.02 -3.21
C GLU A 19 -0.23 -10.65 -2.57
N GLN A 20 -1.34 -10.06 -2.14
CA GLN A 20 -1.38 -8.76 -1.50
C GLN A 20 -2.48 -8.77 -0.44
N TRP A 21 -2.18 -8.22 0.73
CA TRP A 21 -3.18 -7.95 1.73
C TRP A 21 -2.82 -6.67 2.47
N ALA A 22 -3.83 -5.97 2.96
CA ALA A 22 -3.64 -4.83 3.83
C ALA A 22 -4.79 -4.78 4.84
N THR A 23 -4.49 -4.23 6.00
CA THR A 23 -5.47 -3.85 7.01
C THR A 23 -5.33 -2.37 7.30
N GLY A 24 -6.44 -1.76 7.70
CA GLY A 24 -6.50 -0.33 7.95
C GLY A 24 -7.36 -0.01 9.16
N LEU A 25 -6.94 0.99 9.90
CA LEU A 25 -7.71 1.62 10.97
C LEU A 25 -7.89 3.09 10.62
N LYS A 26 -9.09 3.60 10.90
CA LYS A 26 -9.34 5.04 10.81
C LYS A 26 -10.16 5.57 11.97
N TYR A 27 -9.86 6.80 12.33
CA TYR A 27 -10.67 7.65 13.19
C TYR A 27 -11.04 8.89 12.38
N ASP A 28 -12.33 9.18 12.28
CA ASP A 28 -12.86 10.29 11.49
C ASP A 28 -14.02 10.93 12.25
N ALA A 29 -13.67 11.79 13.19
CA ALA A 29 -14.62 12.50 14.04
C ALA A 29 -13.98 13.72 14.67
N ASN A 30 -14.80 14.66 15.16
CA ASN A 30 -14.36 15.86 15.88
C ASN A 30 -13.31 16.68 15.10
N ASN A 31 -13.53 16.87 13.80
CA ASN A 31 -12.62 17.57 12.89
C ASN A 31 -11.24 16.91 12.72
N ILE A 32 -11.02 15.71 13.27
CA ILE A 32 -9.77 14.96 13.19
C ILE A 32 -9.96 13.77 12.25
N TYR A 33 -9.04 13.61 11.31
CA TYR A 33 -8.91 12.40 10.50
C TYR A 33 -7.54 11.77 10.78
N LEU A 34 -7.55 10.56 11.34
CA LEU A 34 -6.38 9.71 11.50
C LEU A 34 -6.61 8.41 10.74
N ALA A 35 -5.64 8.00 9.93
CA ALA A 35 -5.67 6.70 9.28
C ALA A 35 -4.30 6.05 9.36
N ALA A 36 -4.30 4.73 9.55
CA ALA A 36 -3.10 3.91 9.50
C ALA A 36 -3.40 2.68 8.66
N TYR A 37 -2.47 2.35 7.76
CA TYR A 37 -2.49 1.12 6.98
C TYR A 37 -1.23 0.33 7.22
N TYR A 38 -1.39 -0.98 7.24
CA TYR A 38 -0.31 -1.96 7.26
C TYR A 38 -0.63 -3.01 6.20
N GLY A 39 0.31 -3.27 5.31
CA GLY A 39 0.15 -4.28 4.28
C GLY A 39 1.44 -5.01 3.97
N GLU A 40 1.29 -6.19 3.40
CA GLU A 40 2.39 -6.91 2.78
C GLU A 40 2.01 -7.34 1.37
N THR A 41 3.02 -7.39 0.51
CA THR A 41 2.90 -8.01 -0.81
C THR A 41 3.91 -9.12 -0.99
N ARG A 42 3.61 -10.08 -1.88
CA ARG A 42 4.51 -11.13 -2.35
C ARG A 42 4.50 -11.15 -3.87
N ASN A 43 5.67 -10.90 -4.49
CA ASN A 43 5.87 -10.86 -5.95
C ASN A 43 4.89 -9.94 -6.69
N ALA A 44 4.46 -8.84 -6.06
CA ALA A 44 3.36 -8.04 -6.59
C ALA A 44 3.66 -6.54 -6.68
N THR A 45 4.55 -5.99 -5.85
CA THR A 45 4.96 -4.58 -5.96
C THR A 45 5.97 -4.41 -7.08
N PRO A 46 5.68 -3.58 -8.11
CA PRO A 46 6.57 -3.41 -9.25
C PRO A 46 7.84 -2.64 -8.85
N ILE A 47 8.98 -3.09 -9.37
CA ILE A 47 10.28 -2.42 -9.25
C ILE A 47 10.96 -2.39 -10.63
N THR A 48 12.04 -1.61 -10.78
CA THR A 48 12.80 -1.62 -12.03
C THR A 48 13.35 -3.03 -12.29
N GLY A 49 12.93 -3.67 -13.39
CA GLY A 49 13.39 -5.00 -13.78
C GLY A 49 12.68 -6.17 -13.07
N GLY A 50 11.42 -5.99 -12.67
CA GLY A 50 10.57 -7.09 -12.18
C GLY A 50 9.64 -6.68 -11.03
N PHE A 51 9.44 -7.61 -10.11
CA PHE A 51 8.63 -7.39 -8.91
C PHE A 51 9.45 -7.63 -7.65
N ALA A 52 9.16 -6.86 -6.60
CA ALA A 52 9.72 -7.13 -5.29
C ALA A 52 9.17 -8.47 -4.77
N ASN A 53 10.07 -9.37 -4.34
CA ASN A 53 9.67 -10.67 -3.77
C ASN A 53 8.77 -10.50 -2.54
N ASN A 54 9.03 -9.48 -1.73
CA ASN A 54 8.17 -9.07 -0.62
C ASN A 54 8.29 -7.57 -0.38
N THR A 55 7.17 -6.92 -0.02
CA THR A 55 7.17 -5.57 0.54
C THR A 55 6.41 -5.54 1.85
N LEU A 56 6.83 -4.62 2.71
CA LEU A 56 6.14 -4.23 3.93
C LEU A 56 5.77 -2.76 3.78
N ASP A 57 4.47 -2.48 3.79
CA ASP A 57 3.95 -1.16 3.50
C ASP A 57 3.26 -0.60 4.75
N ILE A 58 3.76 0.54 5.24
CA ILE A 58 3.19 1.28 6.38
C ILE A 58 2.82 2.67 5.87
N LEU A 59 1.55 3.06 6.03
CA LEU A 59 1.08 4.39 5.67
C LEU A 59 0.35 5.01 6.85
N LEU A 60 0.69 6.25 7.19
CA LEU A 60 0.07 7.00 8.27
C LEU A 60 -0.40 8.35 7.75
N VAL A 61 -1.59 8.78 8.15
CA VAL A 61 -2.14 10.09 7.81
C VAL A 61 -2.76 10.71 9.05
N ALA A 62 -2.47 12.00 9.27
CA ALA A 62 -3.14 12.82 10.25
C ALA A 62 -3.55 14.16 9.63
N GLN A 63 -4.83 14.51 9.78
CA GLN A 63 -5.40 15.76 9.29
C GLN A 63 -6.31 16.39 10.34
N TYR A 64 -6.42 17.71 10.28
CA TYR A 64 -7.35 18.48 11.09
C TYR A 64 -8.14 19.45 10.22
N GLN A 65 -9.46 19.53 10.37
CA GLN A 65 -10.32 20.46 9.65
C GLN A 65 -10.63 21.67 10.53
N PHE A 66 -10.09 22.84 10.19
CA PHE A 66 -10.50 24.08 10.85
C PHE A 66 -11.88 24.53 10.36
N ASP A 67 -12.62 25.23 11.23
CA ASP A 67 -13.96 25.77 10.92
C ASP A 67 -13.94 26.80 9.77
N PHE A 68 -12.81 27.47 9.55
CA PHE A 68 -12.62 28.41 8.44
C PHE A 68 -12.23 27.71 7.11
N GLY A 69 -12.23 26.37 7.07
CA GLY A 69 -12.10 25.58 5.85
C GLY A 69 -10.71 25.02 5.56
N LEU A 70 -9.64 25.55 6.16
CA LEU A 70 -8.29 24.99 5.98
C LEU A 70 -8.18 23.59 6.60
N ARG A 71 -7.53 22.67 5.89
CA ARG A 71 -7.25 21.31 6.37
C ARG A 71 -5.77 20.96 6.23
N PRO A 72 -4.91 21.26 7.22
CA PRO A 72 -3.54 20.75 7.22
C PRO A 72 -3.49 19.22 7.26
N SER A 73 -2.46 18.65 6.64
CA SER A 73 -2.21 17.21 6.60
C SER A 73 -0.73 16.92 6.80
N ILE A 74 -0.42 15.90 7.59
CA ILE A 74 0.90 15.26 7.65
C ILE A 74 0.72 13.77 7.36
N ALA A 75 1.69 13.17 6.66
CA ALA A 75 1.65 11.75 6.31
C ALA A 75 3.05 11.15 6.30
N TYR A 76 3.12 9.83 6.48
CA TYR A 76 4.32 8.99 6.38
C TYR A 76 4.01 7.78 5.51
#